data_AF-A0A6B3H108-F1
#
_entry.id   AF-A0A6B3H108-F1
#
_cell.length_a   1.000
_cell.length_b   1.000
_cell.length_c   1.000
_cell.angle_alpha   90.00
_cell.angle_beta   90.00
_cell.angle_gamma   90.00
#
_symmetry.space_group_name_H-M   'P 1'
#
loop_
_entity.id
_entity.type
_entity.pdbx_description
1 polymer ?
#
loop_
_entity_poly.entity_id
_entity_poly.type
_entity_poly.pdbx_seq_one_letter_code
_entity_poly.pdbx_strand_id
1 'polypeptide(L)' 'MSRALRLAARGLGTTSPNPVVGCVVLDARGERAGEGWHRQAGGPHAEVHALREAGGRARG' A
#
# COMPACT_ATOMS: atom_id res chain seq x y z
N MET A 1 3.43 7.11 -9.40
CA MET A 1 2.99 5.71 -9.58
C MET A 1 4.12 4.66 -9.47
N SER A 2 5.34 4.92 -9.98
CA SER A 2 6.46 3.94 -9.93
C SER A 2 6.76 3.34 -8.54
N ARG A 3 6.60 4.10 -7.45
CA ARG A 3 6.77 3.60 -6.08
C ARG A 3 5.73 2.53 -5.70
N ALA A 4 4.45 2.72 -6.05
CA ALA A 4 3.39 1.76 -5.78
C ALA A 4 3.63 0.42 -6.50
N LEU A 5 4.10 0.46 -7.75
CA LEU A 5 4.47 -0.75 -8.49
C LEU A 5 5.64 -1.50 -7.83
N ARG A 6 6.66 -0.77 -7.34
CA ARG A 6 7.77 -1.39 -6.58
C ARG A 6 7.32 -2.02 -5.27
N LEU A 7 6.31 -1.44 -4.60
CA LEU A 7 5.70 -2.03 -3.41
C LEU A 7 4.91 -3.29 -3.77
N ALA A 8 4.11 -3.25 -4.84
CA ALA A 8 3.35 -4.40 -5.33
C ALA A 8 4.25 -5.61 -5.61
N ALA A 9 5.40 -5.39 -6.24
CA ALA A 9 6.37 -6.46 -6.53
C ALA A 9 6.82 -7.26 -5.29
N ARG A 10 6.71 -6.70 -4.07
CA ARG A 10 7.03 -7.39 -2.82
C ARG A 10 6.02 -8.48 -2.43
N GLY A 11 4.83 -8.51 -3.03
CA GLY A 11 3.83 -9.56 -2.84
C GLY A 11 3.96 -10.75 -3.80
N LEU A 12 4.92 -10.71 -4.74
CA LEU A 12 5.11 -11.80 -5.69
C LEU A 12 5.43 -13.11 -4.96
N GLY A 13 4.68 -14.16 -5.29
CA GLY A 13 4.84 -15.49 -4.72
C GLY A 13 4.07 -15.75 -3.41
N THR A 14 3.45 -14.74 -2.80
CA THR A 14 2.76 -14.90 -1.50
C THR A 14 1.28 -14.52 -1.53
N THR A 15 0.80 -13.82 -2.55
CA THR A 15 -0.58 -13.31 -2.60
C THR A 15 -1.56 -14.20 -3.36
N SER A 16 -1.12 -15.21 -4.10
CA SER A 16 -2.02 -16.07 -4.91
C SER A 16 -3.12 -16.70 -4.04
N PRO A 17 -4.41 -16.70 -4.46
CA PRO A 17 -4.93 -16.32 -5.80
C PRO A 17 -5.16 -14.82 -6.01
N ASN A 18 -4.92 -13.99 -5.00
CA ASN A 18 -5.10 -12.54 -5.09
C ASN A 18 -3.96 -11.88 -5.89
N PRO A 19 -4.24 -10.74 -6.56
CA PRO A 19 -3.22 -9.99 -7.28
C PRO A 19 -2.22 -9.34 -6.32
N VAL A 20 -1.05 -8.99 -6.87
CA VAL A 20 -0.11 -8.11 -6.18
C VAL A 20 -0.59 -6.67 -6.28
N VAL A 21 -0.65 -5.98 -5.14
CA VAL A 21 -1.11 -4.59 -5.05
C VAL A 21 -0.13 -3.81 -4.18
N GLY A 22 0.19 -2.59 -4.60
CA GLY A 22 0.95 -1.62 -3.82
C GLY A 22 0.20 -0.29 -3.78
N CYS A 23 0.30 0.41 -2.66
CA CYS A 23 -0.42 1.65 -2.40
C CYS A 23 0.54 2.69 -1.81
N VAL A 24 0.35 3.95 -2.20
CA VAL A 24 1.05 5.11 -1.64
C VAL A 24 -0.01 6.17 -1.35
N VAL A 25 -0.02 6.69 -0.14
CA VAL A 25 -0.89 7.81 0.28
C VAL A 25 -0.05 9.08 0.33
N LEU A 26 -0.54 10.14 -0.30
CA LEU A 26 0.00 11.49 -0.15
C LEU A 26 -0.90 12.28 0.81
N ASP A 27 -0.32 13.16 1.62
CA ASP A 27 -1.08 14.09 2.45
C ASP A 27 -1.53 15.33 1.65
N ALA A 28 -2.22 16.25 2.35
CA ALA A 28 -2.73 17.49 1.79
C ALA A 28 -1.65 18.42 1.19
N ARG A 29 -0.37 18.22 1.53
CA ARG A 29 0.76 18.97 0.95
C ARG A 29 1.37 18.26 -0.24
N GLY A 30 0.84 17.10 -0.63
CA GLY A 30 1.39 16.24 -1.68
C GLY A 30 2.60 15.44 -1.21
N GLU A 31 2.92 15.45 0.08
CA GLU A 31 4.03 14.66 0.62
C GLU A 31 3.56 13.25 0.94
N ARG A 32 4.45 12.27 0.79
CA ARG A 32 4.11 10.89 1.13
C ARG A 32 3.82 10.75 2.62
N ALA A 33 2.63 10.27 2.93
CA ALA A 33 2.14 10.02 4.28
C ALA A 33 2.28 8.55 4.70
N GLY A 34 2.09 7.60 3.77
CA GLY A 34 2.19 6.17 4.08
C GLY A 34 2.26 5.28 2.84
N GLU A 35 2.71 4.04 3.03
CA GLU A 35 2.91 3.07 1.97
C GLU A 35 2.43 1.67 2.39
N GLY A 36 2.05 0.87 1.41
CA GLY A 36 1.58 -0.49 1.69
C GLY A 36 1.67 -1.39 0.49
N TRP A 37 1.68 -2.70 0.77
CA TRP A 37 1.50 -3.74 -0.24
C TRP A 37 0.73 -4.90 0.36
N HIS A 38 0.01 -5.63 -0.49
CA HIS A 38 -0.67 -6.86 -0.08
C HIS A 38 0.38 -7.95 0.15
N ARG A 39 0.49 -8.45 1.38
CA ARG A 39 1.58 -9.35 1.79
C ARG A 39 1.28 -10.82 1.55
N GLN A 40 0.02 -11.23 1.74
CA GLN A 40 -0.40 -12.63 1.60
C GLN A 40 -1.91 -12.72 1.37
N ALA A 41 -2.36 -13.78 0.70
CA ALA A 41 -3.79 -14.05 0.50
C ALA A 41 -4.54 -14.12 1.84
N GLY A 42 -5.74 -13.53 1.90
CA GLY A 42 -6.56 -13.43 3.12
C GLY A 42 -6.05 -12.40 4.15
N GLY A 43 -4.88 -11.80 3.95
CA GLY A 43 -4.40 -10.69 4.76
C GLY A 43 -5.00 -9.33 4.35
N PRO A 44 -4.71 -8.25 5.10
CA PRO A 44 -5.12 -6.91 4.72
C PRO A 44 -4.58 -6.51 3.34
N HIS A 45 -5.36 -5.71 2.61
CA HIS A 45 -4.93 -5.17 1.33
C HIS A 45 -3.88 -4.05 1.51
N ALA A 46 -3.25 -3.64 0.41
CA ALA A 46 -2.19 -2.64 0.42
C ALA A 46 -2.62 -1.29 1.02
N GLU A 47 -3.84 -0.87 0.73
CA GLU A 47 -4.46 0.38 1.16
C GLU A 47 -4.59 0.42 2.69
N VAL A 48 -4.95 -0.71 3.30
CA VAL A 48 -5.08 -0.81 4.76
C VAL A 48 -3.72 -0.57 5.43
N HIS A 49 -2.65 -1.14 4.89
CA HIS A 49 -1.30 -0.91 5.38
C HIS A 49 -0.86 0.55 5.19
N ALA A 50 -1.11 1.12 3.99
CA ALA A 50 -0.74 2.50 3.69
C ALA A 50 -1.49 3.52 4.55
N LEU A 51 -2.79 3.32 4.79
CA LEU A 51 -3.59 4.19 5.65
C LEU A 51 -3.21 4.07 7.13
N ARG A 52 -2.90 2.86 7.61
CA ARG A 52 -2.39 2.65 8.98
C ARG A 52 -1.07 3.38 9.21
N GLU A 53 -0.16 3.31 8.24
CA GLU A 53 1.11 4.07 8.30
C GLU A 53 0.87 5.58 8.23
N ALA A 54 0.00 6.03 7.33
CA ALA A 54 -0.31 7.45 7.15
C ALA A 54 -1.01 8.08 8.35
N GLY A 55 -1.83 7.30 9.08
CA GLY A 55 -2.54 7.76 10.26
C GLY A 55 -3.33 9.05 10.01
N GLY A 56 -3.17 10.03 10.90
CA GLY A 56 -3.86 11.32 10.79
C GLY A 56 -3.50 12.15 9.54
N ARG A 57 -2.35 11.88 8.90
CA ARG A 57 -1.91 12.59 7.69
C ARG A 57 -2.67 12.17 6.43
N ALA A 58 -3.42 11.06 6.49
CA ALA A 58 -4.31 10.63 5.40
C ALA A 58 -5.63 11.41 5.36
N ARG A 59 -5.88 12.32 6.31
CA ARG A 59 -7.11 13.14 6.31
C ARG A 59 -7.05 14.15 5.17
N GLY A 60 -8.02 14.05 4.26
CA GLY A 60 -8.31 15.03 3.21
C GLY A 60 -9.47 15.94 3.59
#